data_AF-R6FJK1-F1
#
_entry.id   AF-R6FJK1-F1
#
_cell.length_a   1.000
_cell.length_b   1.000
_cell.length_c   1.000
_cell.angle_alpha   90.00
_cell.angle_beta   90.00
_cell.angle_gamma   90.00
#
_symmetry.space_group_name_H-M   'P 1'
#
loop_
_entity.id
_entity.type
_entity.pdbx_description
1 polymer ?
#
loop_
_entity_poly.entity_id
_entity_poly.type
_entity_poly.pdbx_seq_one_letter_code
_entity_poly.pdbx_strand_id
1 'polypeptide(L)'
;MLALASCTNDTLQEMKPDYTGKPETSAMPDGTYLVDYTVDNGASTRAGGKLPVSSLDYYVYYKEGGVLLKHRRISIPANQQWPLTRDNMTWEQRQALQDTLICGVDYRILFIANVDSALFNYDGYSAENPHPAVVKGDTLYQNARILLPNVPFHDDNMYCLWEGALKCIESKGVVNQNDILLRRIVTRTDVSRMTFEDETQHLKKTIADTYYEAACRGTIEDNITQCLEVFGSNLQTCANFRIAKEIHKYRDSGVPQFIIGLKDNKEILYKYFKEIIVDELTQTIKDSDIYINRMRSWKDADIVQIDYEDDSRMNSLGFNHTTAEFDETINHYASGLINLEDNGDKKEEFTIIGFAGSSQDMTANILSAIRFYNAGSDVSVFTIEGAVCSINQGINEWGKVICTPIAEIKSINETKADAKQYTLNISTLMKTVFDDCEKLYPGLTEAINDQFWGDVLYADDFKDYSFDKFPFNITLPALTTEKASEFIDLIPSWDITAE
;
A
#
# COMPACT_ATOMS: atom_id res chain seq x y z
N MET A 1 -0.03 25.16 -56.54
CA MET A 1 -0.86 24.08 -57.11
C MET A 1 0.01 23.31 -58.10
N LEU A 2 0.67 22.25 -57.63
CA LEU A 2 1.44 21.31 -58.44
C LEU A 2 1.29 19.95 -57.76
N ALA A 3 0.88 18.97 -58.56
CA ALA A 3 0.10 17.82 -58.14
C ALA A 3 0.92 16.76 -57.39
N LEU A 4 0.31 16.20 -56.35
CA LEU A 4 0.59 14.88 -55.81
C LEU A 4 0.35 13.85 -56.93
N ALA A 5 1.42 13.29 -57.48
CA ALA A 5 1.34 12.06 -58.24
C ALA A 5 1.51 10.90 -57.27
N SER A 6 0.43 10.16 -57.08
CA SER A 6 0.47 8.80 -56.54
C SER A 6 1.29 7.92 -57.48
N CYS A 7 2.42 7.39 -57.01
CA CYS A 7 3.06 6.28 -57.69
C CYS A 7 2.37 4.98 -57.27
N THR A 8 1.57 4.48 -58.21
CA THR A 8 1.00 3.14 -58.27
C THR A 8 2.09 2.08 -58.42
N ASN A 9 1.94 0.96 -57.69
CA ASN A 9 2.42 -0.39 -58.01
C ASN A 9 3.70 -0.50 -58.86
N ASP A 10 4.85 -0.24 -58.24
CA ASP A 10 6.05 -0.97 -58.63
C ASP A 10 6.15 -2.20 -57.72
N THR A 11 6.09 -3.38 -58.35
CA THR A 11 6.38 -4.66 -57.71
C THR A 11 7.69 -4.55 -56.92
N LEU A 12 7.58 -4.56 -55.59
CA LEU A 12 8.68 -4.90 -54.69
C LEU A 12 9.24 -6.24 -55.17
N GLN A 13 10.37 -6.23 -55.87
CA GLN A 13 11.14 -7.46 -56.02
C GLN A 13 11.47 -7.95 -54.61
N GLU A 14 11.08 -9.19 -54.30
CA GLU A 14 11.55 -9.89 -53.12
C GLU A 14 13.08 -9.82 -53.12
N MET A 15 13.65 -8.98 -52.25
CA MET A 15 15.09 -9.03 -51.95
C MET A 15 15.36 -10.36 -51.25
N LYS A 16 15.75 -11.40 -52.01
CA LYS A 16 16.33 -12.62 -51.44
C LYS A 16 17.85 -12.42 -51.33
N PRO A 17 18.44 -12.31 -50.13
CA PRO A 17 19.88 -12.22 -49.97
C PRO A 17 20.54 -13.58 -50.17
N ASP A 18 21.76 -13.56 -50.69
CA ASP A 18 22.66 -14.71 -50.74
C ASP A 18 22.86 -15.33 -49.34
N TYR A 19 23.04 -16.66 -49.30
CA TYR A 19 23.06 -17.56 -48.15
C TYR A 19 24.16 -17.26 -47.10
N THR A 20 24.90 -16.16 -47.23
CA THR A 20 25.97 -15.71 -46.32
C THR A 20 25.52 -14.68 -45.29
N GLY A 21 24.27 -14.20 -45.37
CA GLY A 21 23.68 -13.37 -44.33
C GLY A 21 24.23 -11.94 -44.24
N LYS A 22 24.89 -11.40 -45.25
CA LYS A 22 25.07 -9.94 -45.33
C LYS A 22 24.00 -9.34 -46.24
N PRO A 23 23.37 -8.21 -45.88
CA PRO A 23 22.46 -7.54 -46.79
C PRO A 23 23.22 -7.14 -48.06
N GLU A 24 22.68 -7.46 -49.23
CA GLU A 24 23.26 -7.00 -50.49
C GLU A 24 23.09 -5.49 -50.61
N THR A 25 24.19 -4.74 -50.45
CA THR A 25 24.20 -3.27 -50.56
C THR A 25 24.09 -2.78 -52.01
N SER A 26 24.21 -3.68 -52.98
CA SER A 26 24.21 -3.43 -54.43
C SER A 26 22.85 -3.03 -55.01
N ALA A 27 21.75 -3.21 -54.27
CA ALA A 27 20.38 -2.93 -54.72
C ALA A 27 19.72 -1.73 -54.02
N MET A 28 20.44 -0.97 -53.19
CA MET A 28 19.88 0.18 -52.48
C MET A 28 19.84 1.45 -53.34
N PRO A 29 18.79 2.29 -53.23
CA PRO A 29 18.75 3.60 -53.88
C PRO A 29 19.96 4.47 -53.50
N ASP A 30 20.49 5.23 -54.47
CA ASP A 30 21.61 6.14 -54.22
C ASP A 30 21.25 7.17 -53.13
N GLY A 31 22.16 7.36 -52.16
CA GLY A 31 21.96 8.27 -51.03
C GLY A 31 21.15 7.68 -49.87
N THR A 32 21.05 6.34 -49.81
CA THR A 32 20.43 5.62 -48.68
C THR A 32 21.39 4.64 -48.02
N TYR A 33 21.09 4.29 -46.77
CA TYR A 33 21.79 3.27 -46.00
C TYR A 33 20.78 2.31 -45.38
N LEU A 34 21.21 1.05 -45.20
CA LEU A 34 20.43 0.05 -44.50
C LEU A 34 20.81 0.08 -43.02
N VAL A 35 19.82 0.07 -42.15
CA VAL A 35 19.98 -0.22 -40.73
C VAL A 35 19.47 -1.62 -40.49
N ASP A 36 20.30 -2.46 -39.89
CA ASP A 36 19.96 -3.81 -39.47
C ASP A 36 19.97 -3.86 -37.95
N TYR A 37 18.83 -4.15 -37.35
CA TYR A 37 18.64 -4.25 -35.90
C TYR A 37 18.74 -5.71 -35.40
N THR A 38 19.09 -6.66 -36.28
CA THR A 38 19.19 -8.07 -35.92
C THR A 38 20.45 -8.31 -35.10
N VAL A 39 20.30 -9.01 -33.97
CA VAL A 39 21.43 -9.29 -33.08
C VAL A 39 22.08 -10.63 -33.34
N ASP A 40 23.40 -10.66 -33.17
CA ASP A 40 24.19 -11.88 -33.14
C ASP A 40 23.94 -12.66 -31.84
N ASN A 41 24.15 -13.98 -31.88
CA ASN A 41 23.93 -14.86 -30.72
C ASN A 41 24.73 -14.38 -29.48
N GLY A 42 24.02 -14.10 -28.38
CA GLY A 42 24.61 -13.74 -27.08
C GLY A 42 24.55 -12.25 -26.69
N ALA A 43 23.93 -11.37 -27.48
CA ALA A 43 23.76 -9.96 -27.12
C ALA A 43 22.72 -9.76 -25.99
N SER A 44 23.05 -8.98 -24.96
CA SER A 44 22.12 -8.60 -23.90
C SER A 44 21.31 -7.38 -24.31
N THR A 45 20.09 -7.59 -24.79
CA THR A 45 19.21 -6.56 -25.35
C THR A 45 18.07 -6.16 -24.41
N ARG A 46 18.18 -6.52 -23.12
CA ARG A 46 17.20 -6.14 -22.10
C ARG A 46 17.81 -5.94 -20.72
N ALA A 47 17.42 -4.85 -20.05
CA ALA A 47 17.77 -4.60 -18.66
C ALA A 47 16.81 -5.36 -17.73
N GLY A 48 17.34 -6.16 -16.79
CA GLY A 48 16.56 -6.64 -15.64
C GLY A 48 15.77 -7.96 -15.76
N GLY A 49 16.03 -8.85 -16.74
CA GLY A 49 15.59 -10.26 -16.66
C GLY A 49 14.72 -10.81 -17.82
N LYS A 50 14.08 -11.97 -17.58
CA LYS A 50 13.52 -12.92 -18.58
C LYS A 50 12.04 -12.73 -18.99
N LEU A 51 11.34 -11.72 -18.50
CA LEU A 51 9.91 -11.52 -18.82
C LEU A 51 9.69 -11.43 -20.35
N PRO A 52 8.63 -11.99 -20.92
CA PRO A 52 8.51 -12.09 -22.38
C PRO A 52 8.23 -10.73 -23.03
N VAL A 53 8.66 -10.60 -24.28
CA VAL A 53 8.29 -9.51 -25.19
C VAL A 53 7.44 -10.17 -26.27
N SER A 54 6.16 -9.82 -26.30
CA SER A 54 5.14 -10.42 -27.17
C SER A 54 4.89 -9.57 -28.42
N SER A 55 5.20 -8.28 -28.36
CA SER A 55 5.18 -7.38 -29.50
C SER A 55 6.24 -6.29 -29.39
N LEU A 56 6.66 -5.76 -30.53
CA LEU A 56 7.62 -4.67 -30.62
C LEU A 56 7.19 -3.67 -31.69
N ASP A 57 6.93 -2.44 -31.28
CA ASP A 57 6.59 -1.33 -32.17
C ASP A 57 7.85 -0.49 -32.45
N TYR A 58 8.19 -0.37 -33.72
CA TYR A 58 9.31 0.38 -34.26
C TYR A 58 8.82 1.72 -34.82
N TYR A 59 9.34 2.82 -34.26
CA TYR A 59 9.04 4.17 -34.73
C TYR A 59 10.31 4.86 -35.22
N VAL A 60 10.17 5.61 -36.32
CA VAL A 60 11.22 6.48 -36.87
C VAL A 60 10.67 7.88 -36.97
N TYR A 61 11.32 8.82 -36.31
CA TYR A 61 11.02 10.23 -36.38
C TYR A 61 12.16 11.00 -37.04
N TYR A 62 11.83 12.05 -37.80
CA TYR A 62 12.82 13.09 -38.07
C TYR A 62 13.21 13.74 -36.75
N LYS A 63 14.52 13.84 -36.49
CA LYS A 63 15.00 14.47 -35.25
C LYS A 63 14.63 15.95 -35.20
N GLU A 64 14.65 16.63 -36.35
CA GLU A 64 14.13 17.98 -36.51
C GLU A 64 12.62 17.95 -36.67
N GLY A 65 11.90 18.78 -35.92
CA GLY A 65 10.43 18.88 -35.96
C GLY A 65 9.67 17.70 -35.33
N GLY A 66 10.31 16.53 -35.18
CA GLY A 66 9.73 15.38 -34.49
C GLY A 66 8.64 14.67 -35.28
N VAL A 67 8.61 14.81 -36.61
CA VAL A 67 7.55 14.22 -37.46
C VAL A 67 7.78 12.73 -37.65
N LEU A 68 6.73 11.92 -37.46
CA LEU A 68 6.75 10.48 -37.71
C LEU A 68 6.99 10.20 -39.20
N LEU A 69 8.02 9.41 -39.49
CA LEU A 69 8.38 8.96 -40.82
C LEU A 69 7.85 7.54 -41.09
N LYS A 70 8.06 6.63 -40.14
CA LYS A 70 7.66 5.21 -40.26
C LYS A 70 7.23 4.65 -38.91
N HIS A 71 6.23 3.78 -38.95
CA HIS A 71 5.80 2.93 -37.84
C HIS A 71 5.61 1.50 -38.36
N ARG A 72 6.14 0.51 -37.64
CA ARG A 72 5.98 -0.92 -37.95
C ARG A 72 5.80 -1.69 -36.65
N ARG A 73 4.91 -2.67 -36.64
CA ARG A 73 4.77 -3.62 -35.54
C ARG A 73 5.38 -4.96 -35.91
N ILE A 74 6.08 -5.56 -34.95
CA ILE A 74 6.74 -6.86 -35.05
C ILE A 74 6.14 -7.75 -33.97
N SER A 75 5.34 -8.74 -34.38
CA SER A 75 4.78 -9.72 -33.45
C SER A 75 5.84 -10.75 -33.05
N ILE A 76 5.88 -11.11 -31.77
CA ILE A 76 6.77 -12.14 -31.23
C ILE A 76 5.89 -13.21 -30.56
N PRO A 77 5.56 -14.31 -31.25
CA PRO A 77 4.72 -15.37 -30.70
C PRO A 77 5.37 -16.05 -29.49
N ALA A 78 4.55 -16.68 -28.65
CA ALA A 78 4.97 -17.30 -27.38
C ALA A 78 6.05 -18.40 -27.51
N ASN A 79 6.24 -18.98 -28.70
CA ASN A 79 7.29 -19.97 -28.96
C ASN A 79 8.64 -19.32 -29.37
N GLN A 80 8.71 -18.00 -29.47
CA GLN A 80 9.92 -17.23 -29.72
C GLN A 80 10.24 -16.37 -28.49
N GLN A 81 11.50 -15.97 -28.37
CA GLN A 81 11.96 -15.14 -27.26
C GLN A 81 12.80 -13.98 -27.80
N TRP A 82 12.54 -12.77 -27.31
CA TRP A 82 13.41 -11.64 -27.53
C TRP A 82 14.74 -11.81 -26.77
N PRO A 83 15.90 -11.45 -27.34
CA PRO A 83 16.08 -10.89 -28.68
C PRO A 83 15.79 -11.86 -29.83
N LEU A 84 15.25 -11.31 -30.92
CA LEU A 84 15.19 -12.01 -32.19
C LEU A 84 16.60 -12.10 -32.79
N THR A 85 17.10 -13.32 -32.95
CA THR A 85 18.32 -13.67 -33.66
C THR A 85 17.98 -14.33 -34.98
N ARG A 86 18.98 -14.48 -35.85
CA ARG A 86 18.80 -15.15 -37.15
C ARG A 86 18.34 -16.59 -37.06
N ASP A 87 18.63 -17.25 -35.94
CA ASP A 87 18.28 -18.65 -35.72
C ASP A 87 16.83 -18.80 -35.23
N ASN A 88 16.24 -17.74 -34.64
CA ASN A 88 14.91 -17.81 -34.02
C ASN A 88 13.85 -16.91 -34.68
N MET A 89 14.20 -16.03 -35.63
CA MET A 89 13.27 -15.14 -36.32
C MET A 89 12.78 -15.68 -37.66
N THR A 90 11.56 -15.31 -38.03
CA THR A 90 11.00 -15.51 -39.37
C THR A 90 11.62 -14.55 -40.38
N TRP A 91 11.42 -14.84 -41.67
CA TRP A 91 11.87 -13.96 -42.73
C TRP A 91 11.19 -12.58 -42.65
N GLU A 92 9.90 -12.55 -42.34
CA GLU A 92 9.09 -11.34 -42.22
C GLU A 92 9.57 -10.49 -41.04
N GLN A 93 9.88 -11.10 -39.90
CA GLN A 93 10.45 -10.40 -38.73
C GLN A 93 11.83 -9.82 -39.05
N ARG A 94 12.66 -10.55 -39.81
CA ARG A 94 13.96 -10.04 -40.26
C ARG A 94 13.81 -8.79 -41.13
N GLN A 95 12.88 -8.81 -42.08
CA GLN A 95 12.61 -7.64 -42.92
C GLN A 95 12.05 -6.47 -42.09
N ALA A 96 11.23 -6.75 -41.08
CA ALA A 96 10.68 -5.72 -40.21
C ALA A 96 11.74 -5.08 -39.30
N LEU A 97 12.79 -5.83 -38.93
CA LEU A 97 13.99 -5.35 -38.20
C LEU A 97 15.07 -4.75 -39.13
N GLN A 98 14.76 -4.52 -40.40
CA GLN A 98 15.64 -3.81 -41.32
C GLN A 98 14.95 -2.52 -41.79
N ASP A 99 15.70 -1.42 -41.90
CA ASP A 99 15.18 -0.18 -42.44
C ASP A 99 16.13 0.51 -43.42
N THR A 100 15.60 1.07 -44.49
CA THR A 100 16.35 1.87 -45.45
C THR A 100 16.05 3.35 -45.21
N LEU A 101 17.09 4.11 -44.87
CA LEU A 101 17.01 5.52 -44.47
C LEU A 101 17.89 6.41 -45.37
N ILE A 102 17.51 7.68 -45.51
CA ILE A 102 18.24 8.65 -46.34
C ILE A 102 19.46 9.20 -45.58
N CYS A 103 20.61 9.26 -46.25
CA CYS A 103 21.85 9.79 -45.70
C CYS A 103 21.79 11.31 -45.50
N GLY A 104 22.52 11.83 -44.51
CA GLY A 104 22.57 13.25 -44.18
C GLY A 104 21.37 13.77 -43.38
N VAL A 105 20.43 12.90 -43.03
CA VAL A 105 19.29 13.20 -42.17
C VAL A 105 19.52 12.60 -40.78
N ASP A 106 19.18 13.37 -39.75
CA ASP A 106 19.19 12.90 -38.36
C ASP A 106 17.83 12.29 -38.00
N TYR A 107 17.85 11.05 -37.53
CA TYR A 107 16.64 10.34 -37.09
C TYR A 107 16.68 10.06 -35.60
N ARG A 108 15.47 9.91 -35.03
CA ARG A 108 15.23 9.37 -33.70
C ARG A 108 14.44 8.08 -33.85
N ILE A 109 14.94 7.02 -33.24
CA ILE A 109 14.41 5.66 -33.34
C ILE A 109 13.89 5.24 -31.99
N LEU A 110 12.68 4.69 -31.95
CA LEU A 110 12.11 4.11 -30.75
C LEU A 110 11.67 2.68 -31.00
N PHE A 111 11.99 1.82 -30.04
CA PHE A 111 11.43 0.48 -29.93
C PHE A 111 10.61 0.43 -28.64
N ILE A 112 9.31 0.15 -28.76
CA ILE A 112 8.41 0.04 -27.62
C ILE A 112 7.81 -1.35 -27.62
N ALA A 113 8.07 -2.11 -26.57
CA ALA A 113 7.59 -3.47 -26.40
C ALA A 113 6.21 -3.50 -25.74
N ASN A 114 5.40 -4.49 -26.14
CA ASN A 114 4.12 -4.85 -25.52
C ASN A 114 3.04 -3.76 -25.56
N VAL A 115 3.15 -2.75 -26.42
CA VAL A 115 2.12 -1.71 -26.63
C VAL A 115 1.07 -2.11 -27.68
N ASP A 116 0.93 -3.40 -27.94
CA ASP A 116 -0.15 -3.91 -28.78
C ASP A 116 -1.43 -4.02 -27.93
N SER A 117 -2.48 -3.29 -28.31
CA SER A 117 -3.75 -3.28 -27.56
C SER A 117 -4.38 -4.67 -27.48
N ALA A 118 -4.06 -5.59 -28.39
CA ALA A 118 -4.52 -6.98 -28.34
C ALA A 118 -3.98 -7.78 -27.13
N LEU A 119 -2.92 -7.31 -26.46
CA LEU A 119 -2.38 -7.93 -25.24
C LEU A 119 -3.20 -7.60 -23.98
N PHE A 120 -4.22 -6.76 -24.11
CA PHE A 120 -5.05 -6.24 -23.02
C PHE A 120 -6.53 -6.63 -23.15
N ASN A 121 -6.81 -7.75 -23.82
CA ASN A 121 -8.16 -8.28 -23.96
C ASN A 121 -8.62 -8.90 -22.61
N TYR A 122 -9.60 -8.27 -21.98
CA TYR A 122 -10.29 -8.75 -20.78
C TYR A 122 -11.78 -8.99 -21.12
N ASP A 123 -12.54 -9.70 -20.28
CA ASP A 123 -13.92 -10.14 -20.57
C ASP A 123 -14.91 -9.01 -20.96
N GLY A 124 -14.58 -7.75 -20.67
CA GLY A 124 -15.35 -6.57 -21.10
C GLY A 124 -15.05 -6.06 -22.53
N TYR A 125 -14.00 -6.56 -23.18
CA TYR A 125 -13.60 -6.20 -24.54
C TYR A 125 -13.83 -7.36 -25.51
N SER A 126 -14.25 -7.03 -26.72
CA SER A 126 -14.56 -8.00 -27.78
C SER A 126 -14.10 -7.48 -29.13
N ALA A 127 -14.23 -8.28 -30.18
CA ALA A 127 -13.97 -7.81 -31.55
C ALA A 127 -14.89 -6.62 -31.94
N GLU A 128 -16.06 -6.49 -31.29
CA GLU A 128 -17.05 -5.43 -31.52
C GLU A 128 -16.83 -4.21 -30.60
N ASN A 129 -16.10 -4.39 -29.50
CA ASN A 129 -15.69 -3.34 -28.57
C ASN A 129 -14.20 -3.55 -28.20
N PRO A 130 -13.26 -3.18 -29.08
CA PRO A 130 -11.85 -3.45 -28.86
C PRO A 130 -11.29 -2.58 -27.74
N HIS A 131 -10.24 -3.06 -27.07
CA HIS A 131 -9.50 -2.25 -26.09
C HIS A 131 -9.00 -0.96 -26.75
N PRO A 132 -9.11 0.22 -26.10
CA PRO A 132 -8.57 1.47 -26.61
C PRO A 132 -7.07 1.37 -26.96
N ALA A 133 -6.63 2.20 -27.91
CA ALA A 133 -5.21 2.29 -28.23
C ALA A 133 -4.41 2.74 -27.00
N VAL A 134 -3.30 2.05 -26.74
CA VAL A 134 -2.39 2.35 -25.62
C VAL A 134 -1.26 3.32 -26.02
N VAL A 135 -1.34 3.87 -27.23
CA VAL A 135 -0.46 4.94 -27.73
C VAL A 135 -1.34 6.01 -28.37
N LYS A 136 -1.09 7.28 -28.06
CA LYS A 136 -1.81 8.43 -28.65
C LYS A 136 -0.85 9.51 -29.15
N GLY A 137 -1.30 10.29 -30.14
CA GLY A 137 -0.59 11.50 -30.60
C GLY A 137 0.76 11.24 -31.28
N ASP A 138 0.99 10.04 -31.79
CA ASP A 138 2.26 9.54 -32.31
C ASP A 138 2.74 10.17 -33.63
N THR A 139 1.93 11.01 -34.28
CA THR A 139 2.35 11.77 -35.47
C THR A 139 3.51 12.74 -35.20
N LEU A 140 3.64 13.22 -33.96
CA LEU A 140 4.70 14.10 -33.49
C LEU A 140 5.32 13.54 -32.21
N TYR A 141 6.63 13.35 -32.20
CA TYR A 141 7.38 12.77 -31.08
C TYR A 141 7.09 13.47 -29.74
N GLN A 142 7.00 14.81 -29.74
CA GLN A 142 6.71 15.60 -28.55
C GLN A 142 5.29 15.40 -27.99
N ASN A 143 4.34 14.99 -28.84
CA ASN A 143 2.94 14.77 -28.46
C ASN A 143 2.64 13.30 -28.20
N ALA A 144 3.51 12.40 -28.66
CA ALA A 144 3.35 10.97 -28.50
C ALA A 144 3.34 10.58 -27.01
N ARG A 145 2.34 9.80 -26.61
CA ARG A 145 2.18 9.27 -25.26
C ARG A 145 1.89 7.78 -25.31
N ILE A 146 2.46 7.05 -24.35
CA ILE A 146 2.12 5.67 -24.00
C ILE A 146 1.16 5.75 -22.82
N LEU A 147 0.06 5.00 -22.90
CA LEU A 147 -1.02 5.02 -21.93
C LEU A 147 -1.06 3.69 -21.17
N LEU A 148 -1.35 3.74 -19.86
CA LEU A 148 -1.69 2.53 -19.14
C LEU A 148 -3.07 2.03 -19.61
N PRO A 149 -3.24 0.71 -19.81
CA PRO A 149 -4.53 0.11 -20.06
C PRO A 149 -5.44 0.21 -18.83
N ASN A 150 -6.75 0.10 -19.06
CA ASN A 150 -7.76 0.01 -18.00
C ASN A 150 -8.08 -1.45 -17.62
N VAL A 151 -7.14 -2.36 -17.87
CA VAL A 151 -7.24 -3.78 -17.48
C VAL A 151 -6.05 -4.16 -16.63
N PRO A 152 -6.14 -5.26 -15.86
CA PRO A 152 -5.00 -5.77 -15.10
C PRO A 152 -3.79 -6.04 -16.00
N PHE A 153 -2.62 -5.60 -15.55
CA PHE A 153 -1.36 -6.01 -16.15
C PHE A 153 -0.97 -7.42 -15.71
N HIS A 154 -0.11 -8.02 -16.51
CA HIS A 154 0.56 -9.28 -16.28
C HIS A 154 2.06 -9.12 -16.49
N ASP A 155 2.81 -10.10 -16.00
CA ASP A 155 4.26 -10.12 -16.17
C ASP A 155 4.72 -10.14 -17.64
N ASP A 156 3.85 -10.62 -18.53
CA ASP A 156 4.12 -10.81 -19.95
C ASP A 156 3.66 -9.65 -20.87
N ASN A 157 2.97 -8.64 -20.32
CA ASN A 157 2.49 -7.48 -21.08
C ASN A 157 3.05 -6.14 -20.57
N MET A 158 4.05 -6.16 -19.68
CA MET A 158 4.72 -4.94 -19.21
C MET A 158 5.48 -4.21 -20.32
N TYR A 159 5.36 -2.88 -20.34
CA TYR A 159 6.01 -2.03 -21.35
C TYR A 159 7.51 -1.93 -21.14
N CYS A 160 8.25 -2.07 -22.24
CA CYS A 160 9.68 -1.76 -22.28
C CYS A 160 9.97 -0.78 -23.42
N LEU A 161 10.99 0.05 -23.26
CA LEU A 161 11.37 1.06 -24.23
C LEU A 161 12.88 1.08 -24.44
N TRP A 162 13.27 1.30 -25.70
CA TRP A 162 14.60 1.74 -26.07
C TRP A 162 14.48 2.93 -27.03
N GLU A 163 15.40 3.87 -26.92
CA GLU A 163 15.52 5.02 -27.80
C GLU A 163 16.97 5.17 -28.27
N GLY A 164 17.15 5.47 -29.54
CA GLY A 164 18.45 5.76 -30.14
C GLY A 164 18.38 6.88 -31.16
N ALA A 165 19.51 7.56 -31.36
CA ALA A 165 19.67 8.53 -32.44
C ALA A 165 20.50 7.91 -33.56
N LEU A 166 20.06 8.09 -34.80
CA LEU A 166 20.80 7.65 -35.98
C LEU A 166 21.16 8.83 -36.86
N LYS A 167 22.43 8.87 -37.25
CA LYS A 167 22.96 9.82 -38.22
C LYS A 167 23.97 9.09 -39.10
N CYS A 168 23.61 8.85 -40.35
CA CYS A 168 24.53 8.33 -41.34
C CYS A 168 24.86 9.40 -42.36
N ILE A 169 26.15 9.68 -42.53
CA ILE A 169 26.66 10.67 -43.50
C ILE A 169 27.24 10.01 -44.77
N GLU A 170 27.40 8.68 -44.75
CA GLU A 170 27.96 7.91 -45.86
C GLU A 170 26.84 7.40 -46.77
N SER A 171 27.01 7.52 -48.08
CA SER A 171 25.94 7.34 -49.07
C SER A 171 25.56 5.89 -49.38
N LYS A 172 26.33 4.90 -48.88
CA LYS A 172 26.09 3.45 -49.04
C LYS A 172 26.73 2.65 -47.90
N GLY A 173 25.97 1.77 -47.27
CA GLY A 173 26.48 0.87 -46.24
C GLY A 173 25.38 0.19 -45.43
N VAL A 174 25.78 -0.77 -44.60
CA VAL A 174 24.91 -1.37 -43.57
C VAL A 174 25.39 -0.86 -42.21
N VAL A 175 24.48 -0.22 -41.48
CA VAL A 175 24.66 0.13 -40.07
C VAL A 175 24.01 -0.97 -39.25
N ASN A 176 24.83 -1.78 -38.58
CA ASN A 176 24.34 -2.80 -37.65
C ASN A 176 24.13 -2.14 -36.27
N GLN A 177 22.88 -2.09 -35.83
CA GLN A 177 22.49 -1.53 -34.53
C GLN A 177 22.12 -2.68 -33.59
N ASN A 178 23.14 -3.37 -33.07
CA ASN A 178 23.00 -4.62 -32.31
C ASN A 178 22.87 -4.39 -30.79
N ASP A 179 22.60 -3.17 -30.35
CA ASP A 179 22.64 -2.72 -28.94
C ASP A 179 21.28 -2.24 -28.42
N ILE A 180 20.17 -2.66 -29.05
CA ILE A 180 18.82 -2.35 -28.56
C ILE A 180 18.68 -2.92 -27.15
N LEU A 181 18.76 -2.06 -26.14
CA LEU A 181 18.62 -2.42 -24.73
C LEU A 181 17.26 -1.95 -24.22
N LEU A 182 16.25 -2.80 -24.32
CA LEU A 182 14.92 -2.52 -23.80
C LEU A 182 14.97 -2.38 -22.28
N ARG A 183 14.43 -1.28 -21.75
CA ARG A 183 14.26 -1.02 -20.32
C ARG A 183 12.78 -1.01 -19.98
N ARG A 184 12.37 -1.69 -18.92
CA ARG A 184 10.99 -1.67 -18.42
C ARG A 184 10.67 -0.26 -17.91
N ILE A 185 9.68 0.37 -18.52
CA ILE A 185 9.26 1.76 -18.22
C ILE A 185 8.08 1.83 -17.24
N VAL A 186 7.61 0.67 -16.79
CA VAL A 186 6.62 0.52 -15.72
C VAL A 186 7.26 -0.11 -14.50
N THR A 187 6.80 0.29 -13.33
CA THR A 187 7.12 -0.38 -12.06
C THR A 187 6.09 -1.46 -11.80
N ARG A 188 6.56 -2.61 -11.31
CA ARG A 188 5.73 -3.67 -10.77
C ARG A 188 5.82 -3.58 -9.24
N THR A 189 4.68 -3.44 -8.57
CA THR A 189 4.59 -3.41 -7.12
C THR A 189 3.70 -4.55 -6.64
N ASP A 190 4.29 -5.52 -5.96
CA ASP A 190 3.55 -6.60 -5.33
C ASP A 190 3.05 -6.14 -3.96
N VAL A 191 1.74 -6.12 -3.77
CA VAL A 191 1.07 -5.69 -2.55
C VAL A 191 0.54 -6.92 -1.84
N SER A 192 0.98 -7.13 -0.60
CA SER A 192 0.60 -8.27 0.22
C SER A 192 0.01 -7.83 1.55
N ARG A 193 -0.84 -8.67 2.13
CA ARG A 193 -1.37 -8.50 3.48
C ARG A 193 -0.46 -9.20 4.48
N MET A 194 -0.15 -8.53 5.59
CA MET A 194 0.50 -9.16 6.73
C MET A 194 -0.44 -10.18 7.37
N THR A 195 0.05 -11.40 7.56
CA THR A 195 -0.61 -12.46 8.32
C THR A 195 -0.06 -12.51 9.74
N PHE A 196 -0.94 -12.60 10.74
CA PHE A 196 -0.56 -12.72 12.14
C PHE A 196 -0.67 -14.17 12.62
N GLU A 197 0.28 -14.61 13.46
CA GLU A 197 0.18 -15.91 14.13
C GLU A 197 -1.01 -15.94 15.12
N ASP A 198 -1.23 -14.82 15.82
CA ASP A 198 -2.36 -14.62 16.73
C ASP A 198 -2.94 -13.20 16.53
N GLU A 199 -4.00 -13.10 15.74
CA GLU A 199 -4.71 -11.85 15.49
C GLU A 199 -5.28 -11.21 16.76
N THR A 200 -5.65 -12.02 17.76
CA THR A 200 -6.21 -11.52 19.02
C THR A 200 -5.14 -10.83 19.84
N GLN A 201 -3.94 -11.41 19.92
CA GLN A 201 -2.82 -10.79 20.61
C GLN A 201 -2.33 -9.54 19.89
N HIS A 202 -2.32 -9.55 18.55
CA HIS A 202 -2.02 -8.36 17.76
C HIS A 202 -3.01 -7.24 18.08
N LEU A 203 -4.32 -7.51 18.01
CA LEU A 203 -5.37 -6.54 18.34
C LEU A 203 -5.22 -6.03 19.78
N LYS A 204 -5.02 -6.93 20.75
CA LYS A 204 -4.84 -6.59 22.17
C LYS A 204 -3.68 -5.61 22.36
N LYS A 205 -2.55 -5.88 21.71
CA LYS A 205 -1.37 -5.00 21.74
C LYS A 205 -1.68 -3.65 21.10
N THR A 206 -2.28 -3.62 19.92
CA THR A 206 -2.61 -2.37 19.23
C THR A 206 -3.56 -1.50 20.06
N ILE A 207 -4.58 -2.08 20.70
CA ILE A 207 -5.47 -1.35 21.62
C ILE A 207 -4.67 -0.77 22.80
N ALA A 208 -3.78 -1.57 23.40
CA ALA A 208 -3.00 -1.17 24.55
C ALA A 208 -1.98 -0.07 24.26
N ASP A 209 -1.43 -0.04 23.04
CA ASP A 209 -0.37 0.89 22.61
C ASP A 209 -0.93 2.17 21.97
N THR A 210 -2.17 2.14 21.46
CA THR A 210 -2.79 3.28 20.75
C THR A 210 -4.01 3.81 21.50
N TYR A 211 -5.17 3.19 21.33
CA TYR A 211 -6.44 3.67 21.88
C TYR A 211 -6.40 3.86 23.41
N TYR A 212 -5.87 2.90 24.16
CA TYR A 212 -5.80 3.00 25.62
C TYR A 212 -4.96 4.20 26.07
N GLU A 213 -3.76 4.37 25.48
CA GLU A 213 -2.86 5.46 25.85
C GLU A 213 -3.47 6.82 25.50
N ALA A 214 -4.17 6.93 24.37
CA ALA A 214 -4.77 8.19 23.91
C ALA A 214 -6.07 8.54 24.63
N ALA A 215 -6.98 7.58 24.82
CA ALA A 215 -8.36 7.85 25.23
C ALA A 215 -8.69 7.45 26.68
N CYS A 216 -7.93 6.53 27.28
CA CYS A 216 -8.29 5.93 28.58
C CYS A 216 -7.31 6.30 29.70
N ARG A 217 -6.01 6.26 29.41
CA ARG A 217 -4.94 6.29 30.42
C ARG A 217 -5.01 7.50 31.34
N GLY A 218 -5.08 8.71 30.78
CA GLY A 218 -5.12 9.95 31.56
C GLY A 218 -6.28 9.97 32.54
N THR A 219 -7.50 9.68 32.06
CA THR A 219 -8.71 9.60 32.88
C THR A 219 -8.57 8.59 34.02
N ILE A 220 -7.98 7.42 33.76
CA ILE A 220 -7.78 6.38 34.78
C ILE A 220 -6.80 6.85 35.86
N GLU A 221 -5.63 7.36 35.44
CA GLU A 221 -4.59 7.82 36.35
C GLU A 221 -5.08 8.97 37.25
N ASP A 222 -5.83 9.91 36.67
CA ASP A 222 -6.43 11.05 37.38
C ASP A 222 -7.49 10.59 38.39
N ASN A 223 -8.42 9.73 37.99
CA ASN A 223 -9.49 9.25 38.88
C ASN A 223 -8.94 8.46 40.06
N ILE A 224 -7.96 7.58 39.82
CA ILE A 224 -7.33 6.80 40.90
C ILE A 224 -6.55 7.72 41.83
N THR A 225 -5.77 8.67 41.29
CA THR A 225 -5.02 9.63 42.10
C THR A 225 -5.96 10.46 42.96
N GLN A 226 -7.03 11.01 42.38
CA GLN A 226 -8.03 11.81 43.10
C GLN A 226 -8.75 10.99 44.18
N CYS A 227 -9.17 9.76 43.87
CA CYS A 227 -9.83 8.88 44.84
C CYS A 227 -8.92 8.57 46.04
N LEU A 228 -7.64 8.24 45.79
CA LEU A 228 -6.66 7.99 46.85
C LEU A 228 -6.35 9.25 47.69
N GLU A 229 -6.36 10.43 47.07
CA GLU A 229 -6.20 11.70 47.78
C GLU A 229 -7.38 12.03 48.69
N VAL A 230 -8.61 11.89 48.18
CA VAL A 230 -9.84 12.10 48.96
C VAL A 230 -9.92 11.10 50.11
N PHE A 231 -9.69 9.82 49.83
CA PHE A 231 -9.64 8.77 50.85
C PHE A 231 -8.60 9.08 51.93
N GLY A 232 -7.37 9.40 51.54
CA GLY A 232 -6.29 9.72 52.48
C GLY A 232 -6.58 10.97 53.32
N SER A 233 -7.15 12.02 52.71
CA SER A 233 -7.54 13.24 53.42
C SER A 233 -8.63 12.97 54.46
N ASN A 234 -9.67 12.21 54.08
CA ASN A 234 -10.76 11.85 54.98
C ASN A 234 -10.25 10.98 56.14
N LEU A 235 -9.41 9.99 55.85
CA LEU A 235 -8.83 9.12 56.86
C LEU A 235 -7.94 9.90 57.85
N GLN A 236 -7.07 10.79 57.35
CA GLN A 236 -6.23 11.64 58.21
C GLN A 236 -7.09 12.58 59.07
N THR A 237 -8.17 13.11 58.51
CA THR A 237 -9.13 13.95 59.23
C THR A 237 -9.78 13.16 60.37
N CYS A 238 -10.27 11.95 60.11
CA CYS A 238 -10.80 11.05 61.13
C CYS A 238 -9.77 10.74 62.23
N ALA A 239 -8.50 10.53 61.88
CA ALA A 239 -7.43 10.28 62.85
C ALA A 239 -7.13 11.52 63.73
N ASN A 240 -7.24 12.73 63.17
CA ASN A 240 -6.96 13.97 63.90
C ASN A 240 -8.07 14.31 64.89
N PHE A 241 -9.33 13.99 64.58
CA PHE A 241 -10.44 14.17 65.50
C PHE A 241 -10.47 13.03 66.53
N ARG A 242 -10.44 13.37 67.84
CA ARG A 242 -10.48 12.41 68.97
C ARG A 242 -11.77 11.56 69.07
N ILE A 243 -12.62 11.60 68.05
CA ILE A 243 -13.92 10.96 68.01
C ILE A 243 -13.78 9.50 67.50
N ALA A 244 -12.86 9.23 66.56
CA ALA A 244 -12.42 7.89 66.18
C ALA A 244 -11.23 7.44 67.08
N LYS A 245 -11.53 7.07 68.33
CA LYS A 245 -10.51 6.86 69.38
C LYS A 245 -9.45 5.81 69.04
N GLU A 246 -9.81 4.76 68.30
CA GLU A 246 -8.88 3.70 67.94
C GLU A 246 -7.97 4.14 66.80
N ILE A 247 -8.52 4.76 65.75
CA ILE A 247 -7.72 5.36 64.67
C ILE A 247 -6.80 6.47 65.20
N HIS A 248 -7.26 7.29 66.16
CA HIS A 248 -6.50 8.39 66.76
C HIS A 248 -5.18 7.94 67.42
N LYS A 249 -5.08 6.66 67.86
CA LYS A 249 -3.84 6.10 68.42
C LYS A 249 -2.70 6.08 67.39
N TYR A 250 -3.03 6.05 66.10
CA TYR A 250 -2.10 5.90 65.00
C TYR A 250 -1.89 7.18 64.17
N ARG A 251 -2.48 8.32 64.59
CA ARG A 251 -2.56 9.57 63.79
C ARG A 251 -1.21 10.14 63.34
N ASP A 252 -0.16 9.97 64.16
CA ASP A 252 1.14 10.61 63.96
C ASP A 252 2.12 9.73 63.14
N SER A 253 1.80 8.45 62.92
CA SER A 253 2.70 7.53 62.22
C SER A 253 1.97 6.46 61.40
N GLY A 254 1.08 5.68 62.01
CA GLY A 254 0.40 4.57 61.33
C GLY A 254 -0.50 5.03 60.19
N VAL A 255 -1.36 6.03 60.41
CA VAL A 255 -2.26 6.57 59.38
C VAL A 255 -1.48 7.23 58.22
N PRO A 256 -0.49 8.11 58.48
CA PRO A 256 0.36 8.64 57.41
C PRO A 256 1.08 7.57 56.59
N GLN A 257 1.68 6.56 57.24
CA GLN A 257 2.39 5.47 56.54
C GLN A 257 1.44 4.61 55.71
N PHE A 258 0.22 4.36 56.21
CA PHE A 258 -0.82 3.65 55.46
C PHE A 258 -1.20 4.38 54.17
N ILE A 259 -1.44 5.70 54.26
CA ILE A 259 -1.78 6.54 53.10
C ILE A 259 -0.63 6.58 52.09
N ILE A 260 0.62 6.73 52.56
CA ILE A 260 1.81 6.68 51.70
C ILE A 260 1.90 5.32 50.99
N GLY A 261 1.70 4.21 51.71
CA GLY A 261 1.70 2.88 51.14
C GLY A 261 0.69 2.70 50.01
N LEU A 262 -0.52 3.25 50.13
CA LEU A 262 -1.51 3.21 49.04
C LEU A 262 -1.07 4.01 47.82
N LYS A 263 -0.53 5.22 48.04
CA LYS A 263 -0.07 6.11 46.97
C LYS A 263 1.13 5.52 46.23
N ASP A 264 2.08 4.93 46.95
CA ASP A 264 3.27 4.31 46.38
C ASP A 264 2.96 3.05 45.56
N ASN A 265 1.79 2.42 45.81
CA ASN A 265 1.36 1.20 45.12
C ASN A 265 0.24 1.44 44.07
N LYS A 266 -0.06 2.69 43.72
CA LYS A 266 -1.14 3.01 42.76
C LYS A 266 -0.92 2.45 41.35
N GLU A 267 0.32 2.21 40.94
CA GLU A 267 0.69 1.58 39.66
C GLU A 267 0.09 0.17 39.51
N ILE A 268 -0.14 -0.54 40.62
CA ILE A 268 -0.84 -1.83 40.60
C ILE A 268 -2.26 -1.62 40.07
N LEU A 269 -2.97 -0.59 40.55
CA LEU A 269 -4.33 -0.28 40.09
C LEU A 269 -4.33 0.10 38.62
N TYR A 270 -3.37 0.92 38.17
CA TYR A 270 -3.24 1.32 36.76
C TYR A 270 -3.11 0.09 35.86
N LYS A 271 -2.23 -0.84 36.24
CA LYS A 271 -2.01 -2.08 35.48
C LYS A 271 -3.27 -2.93 35.38
N TYR A 272 -3.98 -3.14 36.49
CA TYR A 272 -5.18 -3.97 36.50
C TYR A 272 -6.34 -3.33 35.71
N PHE A 273 -6.53 -2.02 35.81
CA PHE A 273 -7.50 -1.32 34.96
C PHE A 273 -7.13 -1.42 33.49
N LYS A 274 -5.84 -1.21 33.14
CA LYS A 274 -5.35 -1.39 31.76
C LYS A 274 -5.70 -2.78 31.24
N GLU A 275 -5.42 -3.82 32.00
CA GLU A 275 -5.68 -5.20 31.60
C GLU A 275 -7.18 -5.47 31.35
N ILE A 276 -8.04 -5.13 32.31
CA ILE A 276 -9.50 -5.34 32.19
C ILE A 276 -10.08 -4.58 30.99
N ILE A 277 -9.70 -3.31 30.84
CA ILE A 277 -10.22 -2.44 29.77
C ILE A 277 -9.73 -2.93 28.41
N VAL A 278 -8.43 -3.21 28.28
CA VAL A 278 -7.87 -3.72 27.02
C VAL A 278 -8.49 -5.05 26.63
N ASP A 279 -8.68 -5.98 27.57
CA ASP A 279 -9.30 -7.28 27.30
C ASP A 279 -10.76 -7.14 26.84
N GLU A 280 -11.53 -6.30 27.52
CA GLU A 280 -12.91 -6.05 27.16
C GLU A 280 -13.05 -5.37 25.78
N LEU A 281 -12.23 -4.34 25.54
CA LEU A 281 -12.19 -3.67 24.24
C LEU A 281 -11.74 -4.61 23.12
N THR A 282 -10.78 -5.51 23.41
CA THR A 282 -10.33 -6.53 22.44
C THR A 282 -11.50 -7.39 22.02
N GLN A 283 -12.29 -7.91 22.96
CA GLN A 283 -13.46 -8.73 22.63
C GLN A 283 -14.52 -7.92 21.88
N THR A 284 -14.83 -6.72 22.37
CA THR A 284 -15.85 -5.84 21.76
C THR A 284 -15.52 -5.48 20.32
N ILE A 285 -14.27 -5.07 20.07
CA ILE A 285 -13.80 -4.68 18.73
C ILE A 285 -13.72 -5.91 17.83
N LYS A 286 -13.19 -7.03 18.31
CA LYS A 286 -13.04 -8.26 17.51
C LYS A 286 -14.39 -8.77 16.97
N ASP A 287 -15.46 -8.63 17.74
CA ASP A 287 -16.80 -9.06 17.34
C ASP A 287 -17.53 -8.04 16.45
N SER A 288 -16.95 -6.84 16.22
CA SER A 288 -17.61 -5.75 15.50
C SER A 288 -17.45 -5.83 13.98
N ASP A 289 -18.42 -5.27 13.25
CA ASP A 289 -18.39 -5.23 11.78
C ASP A 289 -17.17 -4.49 11.23
N ILE A 290 -16.70 -3.43 11.90
CA ILE A 290 -15.50 -2.68 11.46
C ILE A 290 -14.25 -3.57 11.51
N TYR A 291 -14.10 -4.41 12.53
CA TYR A 291 -12.99 -5.37 12.62
C TYR A 291 -13.14 -6.48 11.58
N ILE A 292 -14.32 -7.11 11.49
CA ILE A 292 -14.59 -8.19 10.54
C ILE A 292 -14.31 -7.74 9.09
N ASN A 293 -14.74 -6.52 8.74
CA ASN A 293 -14.48 -5.96 7.42
C ASN A 293 -13.00 -5.63 7.20
N ARG A 294 -12.31 -5.10 8.21
CA ARG A 294 -10.88 -4.76 8.08
C ARG A 294 -9.98 -5.99 7.99
N MET A 295 -10.35 -7.08 8.67
CA MET A 295 -9.58 -8.32 8.73
C MET A 295 -10.01 -9.35 7.67
N ARG A 296 -10.91 -8.97 6.75
CA ARG A 296 -11.38 -9.86 5.70
C ARG A 296 -10.23 -10.36 4.82
N SER A 297 -10.29 -11.63 4.42
CA SER A 297 -9.32 -12.23 3.52
C SER A 297 -9.39 -11.57 2.14
N TRP A 298 -8.24 -11.24 1.57
CA TRP A 298 -8.19 -10.73 0.19
C TRP A 298 -8.50 -11.83 -0.84
N LYS A 299 -8.39 -13.10 -0.43
CA LYS A 299 -8.73 -14.27 -1.24
C LYS A 299 -10.24 -14.36 -1.53
N ASP A 300 -11.07 -13.67 -0.76
CA ASP A 300 -12.53 -13.64 -0.95
C ASP A 300 -12.95 -12.85 -2.20
N ALA A 301 -12.03 -12.10 -2.82
CA ALA A 301 -12.27 -11.30 -4.02
C ALA A 301 -11.54 -11.88 -5.25
N ASP A 302 -12.00 -11.51 -6.44
CA ASP A 302 -11.39 -11.89 -7.73
C ASP A 302 -10.56 -10.74 -8.31
N ILE A 303 -11.03 -9.51 -8.10
CA ILE A 303 -10.49 -8.30 -8.72
C ILE A 303 -10.24 -7.26 -7.63
N VAL A 304 -9.17 -6.50 -7.79
CA VAL A 304 -8.84 -5.34 -6.95
C VAL A 304 -8.89 -4.09 -7.80
N GLN A 305 -9.51 -3.04 -7.28
CA GLN A 305 -9.41 -1.70 -7.85
C GLN A 305 -8.63 -0.81 -6.88
N ILE A 306 -7.69 -0.05 -7.45
CA ILE A 306 -6.84 0.89 -6.74
C ILE A 306 -7.31 2.29 -7.06
N ASP A 307 -7.71 3.00 -6.02
CA ASP A 307 -8.01 4.42 -6.05
C ASP A 307 -6.74 5.19 -5.68
N TYR A 308 -6.51 6.27 -6.43
CA TYR A 308 -5.38 7.16 -6.22
C TYR A 308 -5.88 8.50 -5.67
N GLU A 309 -5.01 9.26 -5.01
CA GLU A 309 -5.28 10.68 -4.75
C GLU A 309 -5.39 11.44 -6.07
N ASP A 310 -6.18 12.53 -6.06
CA ASP A 310 -6.43 13.38 -7.24
C ASP A 310 -5.12 13.75 -7.95
N ASP A 311 -5.10 13.57 -9.28
CA ASP A 311 -3.97 13.83 -10.17
C ASP A 311 -2.65 13.10 -9.84
N SER A 312 -2.65 12.19 -8.87
CA SER A 312 -1.42 11.47 -8.47
C SER A 312 -1.13 10.26 -9.38
N ARG A 313 -2.13 9.67 -10.03
CA ARG A 313 -1.93 8.48 -10.88
C ARG A 313 -1.17 8.83 -12.17
N MET A 314 0.04 8.31 -12.33
CA MET A 314 0.78 8.46 -13.59
C MET A 314 0.36 7.37 -14.56
N ASN A 315 -0.64 7.67 -15.40
CA ASN A 315 -1.21 6.76 -16.38
C ASN A 315 -0.86 7.11 -17.84
N SER A 316 -0.04 8.14 -18.06
CA SER A 316 0.49 8.54 -19.36
C SER A 316 1.99 8.83 -19.28
N LEU A 317 2.77 8.35 -20.26
CA LEU A 317 4.21 8.58 -20.39
C LEU A 317 4.55 9.10 -21.78
N GLY A 318 5.25 10.23 -21.86
CA GLY A 318 5.86 10.74 -23.09
C GLY A 318 6.84 9.76 -23.73
N PHE A 319 6.90 9.74 -25.06
CA PHE A 319 7.93 8.98 -25.78
C PHE A 319 9.36 9.42 -25.41
N ASN A 320 9.49 10.65 -24.91
CA ASN A 320 10.72 11.18 -24.33
C ASN A 320 11.08 10.58 -22.96
N HIS A 321 10.24 9.73 -22.38
CA HIS A 321 10.38 9.08 -21.08
C HIS A 321 10.73 10.02 -19.91
N THR A 322 10.61 11.34 -20.10
CA THR A 322 10.89 12.36 -19.08
C THR A 322 9.63 13.00 -18.53
N THR A 323 8.47 12.74 -19.15
CA THR A 323 7.18 13.30 -18.77
C THR A 323 6.22 12.16 -18.48
N ALA A 324 5.95 11.90 -17.20
CA ALA A 324 4.86 11.05 -16.76
C ALA A 324 3.79 11.98 -16.16
N GLU A 325 2.53 11.80 -16.53
CA GLU A 325 1.44 12.68 -16.12
C GLU A 325 0.15 11.89 -15.91
N PHE A 326 -0.79 12.51 -15.19
CA PHE A 326 -2.18 12.08 -15.15
C PHE A 326 -2.89 12.50 -16.45
N ASP A 327 -3.63 11.55 -17.02
CA ASP A 327 -4.42 11.71 -18.23
C ASP A 327 -5.88 11.38 -17.92
N GLU A 328 -6.71 12.43 -17.88
CA GLU A 328 -8.14 12.38 -17.57
C GLU A 328 -8.97 11.52 -18.55
N THR A 329 -8.43 11.23 -19.74
CA THR A 329 -9.12 10.41 -20.74
C THR A 329 -9.06 8.91 -20.42
N ILE A 330 -8.21 8.53 -19.47
CA ILE A 330 -8.07 7.17 -18.94
C ILE A 330 -8.73 7.15 -17.56
N ASN A 331 -9.26 6.00 -17.16
CA ASN A 331 -9.95 5.88 -15.88
C ASN A 331 -9.03 6.31 -14.73
N HIS A 332 -9.60 6.84 -13.65
CA HIS A 332 -8.83 7.29 -12.49
C HIS A 332 -8.26 6.11 -11.69
N TYR A 333 -8.80 4.92 -11.93
CA TYR A 333 -8.54 3.71 -11.14
C TYR A 333 -7.72 2.68 -11.90
N ALA A 334 -6.80 2.00 -11.22
CA ALA A 334 -6.11 0.83 -11.76
C ALA A 334 -6.82 -0.45 -11.30
N SER A 335 -7.07 -1.38 -12.20
CA SER A 335 -7.55 -2.72 -11.87
C SER A 335 -6.38 -3.69 -11.77
N GLY A 336 -6.41 -4.59 -10.79
CA GLY A 336 -5.49 -5.71 -10.62
C GLY A 336 -6.25 -7.02 -10.37
N LEU A 337 -5.55 -8.15 -10.50
CA LEU A 337 -6.07 -9.47 -10.14
C LEU A 337 -5.41 -9.97 -8.86
N ILE A 338 -6.15 -10.75 -8.09
CA ILE A 338 -5.58 -11.48 -6.95
C ILE A 338 -4.64 -12.56 -7.47
N ASN A 339 -3.41 -12.58 -6.96
CA ASN A 339 -2.38 -13.51 -7.40
C ASN A 339 -2.73 -14.95 -7.01
N LEU A 340 -2.37 -15.92 -7.83
CA LEU A 340 -2.57 -17.35 -7.55
C LEU A 340 -1.29 -17.99 -6.98
N GLU A 341 -1.48 -18.99 -6.13
CA GLU A 341 -0.52 -19.98 -5.68
C GLU A 341 -0.27 -21.02 -6.79
N ASP A 342 0.84 -21.75 -6.69
CA ASP A 342 1.24 -22.74 -7.69
C ASP A 342 0.21 -23.88 -7.86
N ASN A 343 -0.66 -24.07 -6.87
CA ASN A 343 -1.75 -25.05 -6.88
C ASN A 343 -3.07 -24.50 -7.42
N GLY A 344 -3.13 -23.20 -7.77
CA GLY A 344 -4.33 -22.52 -8.25
C GLY A 344 -5.18 -21.81 -7.18
N ASP A 345 -4.78 -21.86 -5.91
CA ASP A 345 -5.47 -21.12 -4.83
C ASP A 345 -5.11 -19.63 -4.85
N LYS A 346 -5.98 -18.74 -4.40
CA LYS A 346 -5.66 -17.30 -4.32
C LYS A 346 -4.67 -17.01 -3.19
N LYS A 347 -3.80 -16.01 -3.37
CA LYS A 347 -2.90 -15.44 -2.36
C LYS A 347 -3.52 -14.23 -1.68
N GLU A 348 -2.99 -13.86 -0.52
CA GLU A 348 -3.23 -12.56 0.13
C GLU A 348 -2.36 -11.47 -0.52
N GLU A 349 -2.31 -11.46 -1.85
CA GLU A 349 -1.39 -10.64 -2.63
C GLU A 349 -1.99 -10.30 -4.00
N PHE A 350 -1.70 -9.09 -4.49
CA PHE A 350 -2.01 -8.67 -5.86
C PHE A 350 -0.90 -7.76 -6.38
N THR A 351 -0.87 -7.54 -7.70
CA THR A 351 0.16 -6.72 -8.34
C THR A 351 -0.44 -5.42 -8.87
N ILE A 352 0.22 -4.30 -8.56
CA ILE A 352 -0.04 -2.98 -9.15
C ILE A 352 1.05 -2.67 -10.16
N ILE A 353 0.67 -2.18 -11.34
CA ILE A 353 1.62 -1.70 -12.35
C ILE A 353 1.29 -0.26 -12.71
N GLY A 354 2.32 0.59 -12.69
CA GLY A 354 2.22 2.02 -13.01
C GLY A 354 3.45 2.53 -13.73
N PHE A 355 3.33 3.66 -14.44
CA PHE A 355 4.53 4.31 -14.99
C PHE A 355 5.39 4.85 -13.87
N ALA A 356 6.71 4.71 -14.02
CA ALA A 356 7.65 5.37 -13.14
C ALA A 356 7.48 6.89 -13.25
N GLY A 357 7.19 7.56 -12.12
CA GLY A 357 7.18 9.02 -12.07
C GLY A 357 8.53 9.59 -12.53
N SER A 358 8.52 10.83 -13.05
CA SER A 358 9.79 11.51 -13.33
C SER A 358 10.55 11.73 -12.01
N SER A 359 11.88 11.66 -12.02
CA SER A 359 12.71 11.76 -10.80
C SER A 359 12.59 13.08 -10.03
N GLN A 360 11.77 14.03 -10.50
CA GLN A 360 11.47 15.30 -9.84
C GLN A 360 10.15 15.27 -9.03
N ASP A 361 9.25 14.33 -9.27
CA ASP A 361 7.94 14.24 -8.60
C ASP A 361 7.84 12.99 -7.72
N MET A 362 8.38 13.08 -6.50
CA MET A 362 8.27 12.04 -5.46
C MET A 362 6.84 11.91 -4.87
N THR A 363 5.84 12.58 -5.45
CA THR A 363 4.43 12.61 -5.01
C THR A 363 3.47 11.93 -6.00
N ALA A 364 3.99 11.06 -6.86
CA ALA A 364 3.21 10.30 -7.83
C ALA A 364 2.72 8.95 -7.26
N ASN A 365 1.64 8.46 -7.86
CA ASN A 365 0.97 7.19 -7.61
C ASN A 365 0.69 6.93 -6.12
N ILE A 366 -0.01 7.89 -5.52
CA ILE A 366 -0.40 7.86 -4.12
C ILE A 366 -1.74 7.16 -4.00
N LEU A 367 -1.78 6.05 -3.26
CA LEU A 367 -3.01 5.29 -3.05
C LEU A 367 -3.92 6.01 -2.05
N SER A 368 -5.22 6.13 -2.36
CA SER A 368 -6.25 6.68 -1.47
C SER A 368 -7.16 5.58 -0.91
N ALA A 369 -7.48 4.56 -1.71
CA ALA A 369 -8.26 3.40 -1.28
C ALA A 369 -7.96 2.14 -2.11
N ILE A 370 -8.25 0.98 -1.53
CA ILE A 370 -8.17 -0.32 -2.20
C ILE A 370 -9.51 -1.02 -2.06
N ARG A 371 -10.16 -1.29 -3.19
CA ARG A 371 -11.50 -1.88 -3.25
C ARG A 371 -11.41 -3.29 -3.83
N PHE A 372 -12.08 -4.23 -3.18
CA PHE A 372 -12.06 -5.64 -3.55
C PHE A 372 -13.41 -6.06 -4.12
N TYR A 373 -13.43 -6.77 -5.25
CA TYR A 373 -14.65 -7.13 -5.98
C TYR A 373 -14.68 -8.62 -6.33
N ASN A 374 -15.88 -9.19 -6.37
CA ASN A 374 -16.12 -10.47 -7.03
C ASN A 374 -16.22 -10.28 -8.54
N ALA A 375 -15.88 -11.31 -9.30
CA ALA A 375 -15.94 -11.29 -10.76
C ALA A 375 -17.35 -10.91 -11.24
N GLY A 376 -17.44 -9.88 -12.09
CA GLY A 376 -18.68 -9.38 -12.67
C GLY A 376 -19.58 -8.58 -11.71
N SER A 377 -19.10 -8.21 -10.51
CA SER A 377 -19.81 -7.35 -9.56
C SER A 377 -19.28 -5.92 -9.59
N ASP A 378 -20.19 -4.94 -9.66
CA ASP A 378 -19.86 -3.52 -9.48
C ASP A 378 -19.89 -3.08 -8.00
N VAL A 379 -20.27 -3.99 -7.10
CA VAL A 379 -20.29 -3.74 -5.65
C VAL A 379 -19.06 -4.37 -5.02
N SER A 380 -18.30 -3.55 -4.28
CA SER A 380 -17.11 -4.02 -3.57
C SER A 380 -17.51 -4.95 -2.42
N VAL A 381 -16.82 -6.08 -2.31
CA VAL A 381 -16.88 -7.02 -1.18
C VAL A 381 -16.46 -6.32 0.11
N PHE A 382 -15.37 -5.55 0.05
CA PHE A 382 -14.89 -4.68 1.12
C PHE A 382 -13.92 -3.63 0.56
N THR A 383 -13.58 -2.62 1.37
CA THR A 383 -12.67 -1.54 1.00
C THR A 383 -11.71 -1.25 2.15
N ILE A 384 -10.47 -0.93 1.81
CA ILE A 384 -9.46 -0.42 2.72
C ILE A 384 -9.28 1.07 2.39
N GLU A 385 -9.59 1.93 3.35
CA GLU A 385 -9.43 3.38 3.27
C GLU A 385 -8.44 3.86 4.33
N GLY A 386 -7.94 5.10 4.20
CA GLY A 386 -7.32 5.80 5.31
C GLY A 386 -5.80 5.66 5.46
N ALA A 387 -5.07 5.24 4.41
CA ALA A 387 -3.61 5.30 4.45
C ALA A 387 -2.99 5.53 3.08
N VAL A 388 -2.40 6.72 2.97
CA VAL A 388 -1.62 7.25 1.84
C VAL A 388 -0.33 6.45 1.71
N CYS A 389 -0.16 5.74 0.60
CA CYS A 389 1.09 5.04 0.27
C CYS A 389 1.51 5.41 -1.14
N SER A 390 2.72 5.96 -1.30
CA SER A 390 3.34 6.08 -2.62
C SER A 390 4.02 4.77 -2.96
N ILE A 391 3.66 4.16 -4.08
CA ILE A 391 4.10 2.81 -4.44
C ILE A 391 5.52 2.72 -5.02
N ASN A 392 6.46 3.59 -4.60
CA ASN A 392 7.89 3.67 -4.99
C ASN A 392 8.19 3.20 -6.42
N GLN A 393 8.47 4.13 -7.33
CA GLN A 393 8.53 3.79 -8.75
C GLN A 393 9.77 4.28 -9.46
N GLY A 394 10.34 3.39 -10.26
CA GLY A 394 11.47 3.63 -11.12
C GLY A 394 11.55 2.65 -12.29
N ILE A 395 12.36 3.02 -13.28
CA ILE A 395 12.63 2.22 -14.47
C ILE A 395 13.36 0.95 -14.06
N ASN A 396 12.84 -0.21 -14.49
CA ASN A 396 13.32 -1.54 -14.11
C ASN A 396 13.22 -1.88 -12.60
N GLU A 397 12.45 -1.14 -11.81
CA GLU A 397 12.29 -1.43 -10.38
C GLU A 397 11.14 -2.41 -10.09
N TRP A 398 11.32 -3.18 -9.02
CA TRP A 398 10.32 -4.05 -8.40
C TRP A 398 10.08 -3.52 -7.00
N GLY A 399 8.83 -3.21 -6.68
CA GLY A 399 8.42 -2.76 -5.36
C GLY A 399 7.71 -3.88 -4.61
N LYS A 400 7.85 -3.88 -3.29
CA LYS A 400 6.99 -4.64 -2.40
C LYS A 400 6.35 -3.73 -1.37
N VAL A 401 5.06 -3.95 -1.16
CA VAL A 401 4.28 -3.24 -0.15
C VAL A 401 3.58 -4.27 0.74
N ILE A 402 3.72 -4.11 2.04
CA ILE A 402 3.07 -4.97 3.03
C ILE A 402 2.04 -4.14 3.80
N CYS A 403 0.79 -4.55 3.73
CA CYS A 403 -0.31 -3.97 4.50
C CYS A 403 -0.39 -4.61 5.89
N THR A 404 -0.23 -3.82 6.94
CA THR A 404 -0.70 -4.21 8.28
C THR A 404 -2.15 -3.71 8.42
N PRO A 405 -3.17 -4.60 8.44
CA PRO A 405 -4.58 -4.17 8.36
C PRO A 405 -5.04 -3.26 9.50
N ILE A 406 -4.45 -3.46 10.69
CA ILE A 406 -4.75 -2.69 11.90
C ILE A 406 -3.41 -2.35 12.57
N ALA A 407 -2.89 -1.16 12.29
CA ALA A 407 -1.67 -0.64 12.90
C ALA A 407 -1.98 0.34 14.05
N GLU A 408 -3.11 1.04 13.97
CA GLU A 408 -3.53 2.02 14.96
C GLU A 408 -5.06 2.01 15.12
N ILE A 409 -5.55 2.34 16.31
CA ILE A 409 -6.98 2.51 16.60
C ILE A 409 -7.19 3.93 17.15
N LYS A 410 -7.99 4.73 16.45
CA LYS A 410 -8.31 6.11 16.85
C LYS A 410 -9.76 6.25 17.28
N SER A 411 -10.00 7.17 18.20
CA SER A 411 -11.34 7.66 18.49
C SER A 411 -11.77 8.67 17.43
N ILE A 412 -13.01 8.57 16.93
CA ILE A 412 -13.59 9.51 15.95
C ILE A 412 -14.74 10.35 16.52
N ASN A 413 -15.38 9.94 17.62
CA ASN A 413 -16.48 10.68 18.24
C ASN A 413 -16.58 10.46 19.76
N GLU A 414 -15.71 11.13 20.54
CA GLU A 414 -15.70 10.99 22.01
C GLU A 414 -16.97 11.52 22.70
N THR A 415 -17.70 12.45 22.07
CA THR A 415 -18.80 13.19 22.71
C THR A 415 -20.16 12.49 22.70
N LYS A 416 -20.27 11.32 22.04
CA LYS A 416 -21.56 10.61 21.86
C LYS A 416 -21.59 9.19 22.42
N ALA A 417 -20.47 8.69 22.94
CA ALA A 417 -20.45 7.34 23.51
C ALA A 417 -21.24 7.32 24.81
N ASP A 418 -22.08 6.29 24.99
CA ASP A 418 -22.70 6.01 26.28
C ASP A 418 -21.58 5.85 27.32
N ALA A 419 -21.82 6.15 28.59
CA ALA A 419 -20.80 5.98 29.64
C ALA A 419 -20.89 4.57 30.24
N LYS A 420 -19.74 3.89 30.39
CA LYS A 420 -19.63 2.64 31.13
C LYS A 420 -18.78 2.82 32.37
N GLN A 421 -19.27 2.31 33.49
CA GLN A 421 -18.53 2.28 34.75
C GLN A 421 -17.76 0.96 34.88
N TYR A 422 -16.47 1.07 35.12
CA TYR A 422 -15.58 -0.02 35.52
C TYR A 422 -15.36 0.05 37.02
N THR A 423 -15.60 -1.06 37.71
CA THR A 423 -15.45 -1.15 39.16
C THR A 423 -14.39 -2.17 39.53
N LEU A 424 -13.38 -1.73 40.29
CA LEU A 424 -12.32 -2.59 40.81
C LEU A 424 -12.32 -2.56 42.33
N ASN A 425 -12.30 -3.72 42.97
CA ASN A 425 -12.20 -3.84 44.42
C ASN A 425 -10.75 -4.11 44.84
N ILE A 426 -10.18 -3.24 45.66
CA ILE A 426 -8.74 -3.28 45.94
C ILE A 426 -8.31 -4.29 47.01
N SER A 427 -9.27 -4.94 47.67
CA SER A 427 -9.02 -5.85 48.80
C SER A 427 -7.91 -6.87 48.52
N THR A 428 -7.89 -7.38 47.28
CA THR A 428 -6.91 -8.39 46.83
C THR A 428 -5.66 -7.76 46.22
N LEU A 429 -5.79 -6.61 45.58
CA LEU A 429 -4.72 -5.95 44.83
C LEU A 429 -3.73 -5.20 45.73
N MET A 430 -4.22 -4.66 46.84
CA MET A 430 -3.44 -3.89 47.81
C MET A 430 -3.25 -4.65 49.13
N LYS A 431 -3.50 -5.96 49.13
CA LYS A 431 -3.37 -6.81 50.33
C LYS A 431 -2.00 -6.70 50.99
N THR A 432 -0.93 -6.63 50.21
CA THR A 432 0.44 -6.45 50.74
C THR A 432 0.60 -5.15 51.51
N VAL A 433 0.01 -4.05 51.02
CA VAL A 433 0.00 -2.76 51.73
C VAL A 433 -0.71 -2.90 53.08
N PHE A 434 -1.84 -3.60 53.09
CA PHE A 434 -2.61 -3.84 54.31
C PHE A 434 -1.83 -4.72 55.29
N ASP A 435 -1.29 -5.84 54.83
CA ASP A 435 -0.53 -6.80 55.62
C ASP A 435 0.75 -6.16 56.22
N ASP A 436 1.45 -5.32 55.45
CA ASP A 436 2.68 -4.67 55.92
C ASP A 436 2.38 -3.54 56.91
N CYS A 437 1.30 -2.78 56.69
CA CYS A 437 0.85 -1.80 57.67
C CYS A 437 0.39 -2.44 58.97
N GLU A 438 -0.33 -3.56 58.91
CA GLU A 438 -0.79 -4.29 60.08
C GLU A 438 0.39 -4.89 60.89
N LYS A 439 1.45 -5.37 60.23
CA LYS A 439 2.69 -5.81 60.90
C LYS A 439 3.38 -4.68 61.65
N LEU A 440 3.44 -3.49 61.06
CA LEU A 440 4.10 -2.32 61.65
C LEU A 440 3.25 -1.64 62.72
N TYR A 441 1.92 -1.66 62.55
CA TYR A 441 0.93 -1.00 63.39
C TYR A 441 -0.24 -1.95 63.70
N PRO A 442 -0.04 -2.95 64.59
CA PRO A 442 -1.09 -3.91 64.91
C PRO A 442 -2.36 -3.23 65.42
N GLY A 443 -3.52 -3.64 64.89
CA GLY A 443 -4.85 -3.10 65.17
C GLY A 443 -5.25 -1.90 64.30
N LEU A 444 -4.37 -1.40 63.42
CA LEU A 444 -4.69 -0.24 62.57
C LEU A 444 -5.75 -0.59 61.51
N THR A 445 -5.62 -1.71 60.82
CA THR A 445 -6.60 -2.09 59.78
C THR A 445 -7.97 -2.38 60.39
N GLU A 446 -8.03 -3.05 61.54
CA GLU A 446 -9.26 -3.25 62.31
C GLU A 446 -9.89 -1.91 62.73
N ALA A 447 -9.08 -0.97 63.26
CA ALA A 447 -9.55 0.35 63.66
C ALA A 447 -10.11 1.17 62.48
N ILE A 448 -9.47 1.12 61.31
CA ILE A 448 -9.98 1.76 60.09
C ILE A 448 -11.31 1.09 59.69
N ASN A 449 -11.37 -0.23 59.71
CA ASN A 449 -12.58 -0.96 59.35
C ASN A 449 -13.78 -0.62 60.22
N ASP A 450 -13.56 -0.51 61.54
CA ASP A 450 -14.65 -0.31 62.48
C ASP A 450 -15.07 1.16 62.63
N GLN A 451 -14.13 2.11 62.49
CA GLN A 451 -14.38 3.52 62.83
C GLN A 451 -14.34 4.49 61.65
N PHE A 452 -13.75 4.11 60.52
CA PHE A 452 -13.75 4.94 59.31
C PHE A 452 -14.84 4.49 58.33
N TRP A 453 -14.91 3.19 58.06
CA TRP A 453 -15.90 2.62 57.15
C TRP A 453 -17.30 2.41 57.79
N GLY A 454 -17.39 2.37 59.13
CA GLY A 454 -18.66 2.18 59.87
C GLY A 454 -19.50 3.44 60.10
N ASP A 455 -20.64 3.28 60.78
CA ASP A 455 -21.68 4.33 61.03
C ASP A 455 -21.22 5.55 61.86
N VAL A 456 -19.94 5.63 62.21
CA VAL A 456 -19.51 6.41 63.38
C VAL A 456 -19.18 7.86 63.02
N LEU A 457 -18.46 8.22 61.92
CA LEU A 457 -18.23 9.63 61.50
C LEU A 457 -17.66 9.88 60.08
N TYR A 458 -17.99 11.05 59.50
CA TYR A 458 -17.29 11.84 58.45
C TYR A 458 -16.97 11.16 57.11
N ALA A 459 -17.53 9.99 56.86
CA ALA A 459 -17.31 9.20 55.67
C ALA A 459 -18.59 9.06 54.84
N ASP A 460 -19.44 10.08 54.68
CA ASP A 460 -20.69 9.94 53.91
C ASP A 460 -20.44 9.36 52.50
N ASP A 461 -19.31 9.71 51.88
CA ASP A 461 -18.86 9.21 50.57
C ASP A 461 -18.35 7.74 50.59
N PHE A 462 -18.20 7.17 51.78
CA PHE A 462 -17.44 5.94 52.07
C PHE A 462 -18.16 4.99 53.05
N LYS A 463 -19.32 5.39 53.60
CA LYS A 463 -20.07 4.68 54.65
C LYS A 463 -20.55 3.27 54.29
N ASP A 464 -20.63 2.97 52.99
CA ASP A 464 -21.09 1.67 52.48
C ASP A 464 -19.92 0.77 52.04
N TYR A 465 -18.68 1.21 52.27
CA TYR A 465 -17.47 0.49 51.88
C TYR A 465 -16.84 -0.25 53.04
N SER A 466 -15.84 -1.07 52.72
CA SER A 466 -14.96 -1.73 53.68
C SER A 466 -13.66 -2.09 52.96
N PHE A 467 -12.66 -2.63 53.65
CA PHE A 467 -11.48 -3.16 52.97
C PHE A 467 -11.82 -4.22 51.92
N ASP A 468 -12.86 -5.01 52.16
CA ASP A 468 -13.37 -6.04 51.25
C ASP A 468 -14.36 -5.49 50.21
N LYS A 469 -14.73 -4.21 50.29
CA LYS A 469 -15.71 -3.53 49.44
C LYS A 469 -15.33 -2.08 49.22
N PHE A 470 -14.09 -1.82 48.78
CA PHE A 470 -13.66 -0.47 48.44
C PHE A 470 -13.53 -0.35 46.91
N PRO A 471 -14.59 0.14 46.23
CA PRO A 471 -14.62 0.22 44.78
C PRO A 471 -13.87 1.46 44.26
N PHE A 472 -12.99 1.25 43.29
CA PHE A 472 -12.60 2.30 42.34
C PHE A 472 -13.56 2.25 41.18
N ASN A 473 -14.33 3.33 41.01
CA ASN A 473 -15.25 3.48 39.92
C ASN A 473 -14.65 4.43 38.89
N ILE A 474 -14.43 3.94 37.68
CA ILE A 474 -13.94 4.74 36.57
C ILE A 474 -15.00 4.71 35.48
N THR A 475 -15.39 5.88 34.99
CA THR A 475 -16.34 5.98 33.89
C THR A 475 -15.58 6.30 32.62
N LEU A 476 -15.74 5.46 31.59
CA LEU A 476 -15.15 5.63 30.27
C LEU A 476 -16.24 5.56 29.19
N PRO A 477 -15.96 6.07 27.98
CA PRO A 477 -16.77 5.79 26.80
C PRO A 477 -17.04 4.29 26.65
N ALA A 478 -18.32 3.91 26.60
CA ALA A 478 -18.78 2.57 26.34
C ALA A 478 -18.67 2.31 24.85
N LEU A 479 -17.80 1.38 24.49
CA LEU A 479 -17.80 0.80 23.16
C LEU A 479 -18.76 -0.39 23.15
N THR A 480 -19.59 -0.48 22.13
CA THR A 480 -20.46 -1.64 21.88
C THR A 480 -20.13 -2.21 20.52
N THR A 481 -20.36 -3.51 20.34
CA THR A 481 -20.08 -4.20 19.08
C THR A 481 -20.84 -3.56 17.91
N GLU A 482 -22.11 -3.17 18.11
CA GLU A 482 -22.95 -2.60 17.05
C GLU A 482 -22.59 -1.17 16.66
N LYS A 483 -22.00 -0.40 17.58
CA LYS A 483 -21.66 1.01 17.35
C LYS A 483 -20.17 1.27 17.24
N ALA A 484 -19.33 0.24 17.19
CA ALA A 484 -17.88 0.41 17.19
C ALA A 484 -17.41 1.35 16.06
N SER A 485 -17.96 1.20 14.85
CA SER A 485 -17.66 2.04 13.69
C SER A 485 -18.09 3.51 13.82
N GLU A 486 -18.93 3.86 14.80
CA GLU A 486 -19.33 5.24 15.06
C GLU A 486 -18.33 5.97 15.98
N PHE A 487 -17.55 5.21 16.74
CA PHE A 487 -16.69 5.70 17.82
C PHE A 487 -15.21 5.52 17.56
N ILE A 488 -14.83 4.46 16.85
CA ILE A 488 -13.44 4.18 16.53
C ILE A 488 -13.24 4.02 15.03
N ASP A 489 -12.02 4.32 14.60
CA ASP A 489 -11.51 3.95 13.30
C ASP A 489 -10.30 3.02 13.47
N LEU A 490 -10.23 2.02 12.60
CA LEU A 490 -9.09 1.11 12.51
C LEU A 490 -8.21 1.64 11.39
N ILE A 491 -6.94 1.91 11.63
CA ILE A 491 -6.06 2.54 10.65
C ILE A 491 -5.01 1.52 10.20
N PRO A 492 -4.90 1.25 8.89
CA PRO A 492 -3.88 0.34 8.39
C PRO A 492 -2.53 1.07 8.28
N SER A 493 -1.43 0.31 8.20
CA SER A 493 -0.12 0.84 7.78
C SER A 493 0.41 0.09 6.56
N TRP A 494 1.27 0.76 5.81
CA TRP A 494 1.91 0.20 4.62
C TRP A 494 3.42 0.31 4.75
N ASP A 495 4.10 -0.83 4.73
CA ASP A 495 5.55 -0.90 4.75
C ASP A 495 6.06 -1.13 3.32
N ILE A 496 6.86 -0.19 2.82
CA ILE A 496 7.45 -0.26 1.48
C ILE A 496 8.88 -0.75 1.59
N THR A 497 9.21 -1.80 0.85
CA THR A 497 10.58 -2.24 0.66
C THR A 497 10.91 -2.23 -0.82
N ALA A 498 11.97 -1.51 -1.19
CA ALA A 498 12.56 -1.59 -2.53
C ALA A 498 13.40 -2.87 -2.62
N GLU A 499 13.25 -3.64 -3.71
CA GLU A 499 14.11 -4.78 -4.03
C GLU A 499 15.26 -4.42 -4.97
#